data_AF-A0A843DH76-F1
#
_entry.id   AF-A0A843DH76-F1
#
_cell.length_a   1.000
_cell.length_b   1.000
_cell.length_c   1.000
_cell.angle_alpha   90.00
_cell.angle_beta   90.00
_cell.angle_gamma   90.00
#
_symmetry.space_group_name_H-M   'P 1'
#
loop_
_entity.id
_entity.type
_entity.pdbx_description
1 polymer ?
#
loop_
_entity_poly.entity_id
_entity_poly.type
_entity_poly.pdbx_seq_one_letter_code
_entity_poly.pdbx_strand_id
1 'polypeptide(L)'
;MVSVKSKKMQLGVRVSRELYEKVRAMTEGENPAFESISDYLTFVITADLARRESGLNVTAQEMIALLDDPAVSSRLKELLK
;
A
#
# COMPACT_ATOMS: atom_id res chain seq x y z
N MET A 1 11.99 5.61 -34.48
CA MET A 1 11.43 5.76 -33.12
C MET A 1 9.92 5.85 -33.25
N VAL A 2 9.19 4.75 -33.06
CA VAL A 2 7.74 4.72 -33.26
C VAL A 2 7.07 5.17 -31.95
N SER A 3 6.66 6.43 -31.89
CA SER A 3 5.84 6.95 -30.80
C SER A 3 4.40 6.44 -30.99
N VAL A 4 4.10 5.25 -30.48
CA VAL A 4 2.70 4.81 -30.31
C VAL A 4 2.08 5.68 -29.24
N LYS A 5 1.25 6.67 -29.63
CA LYS A 5 0.49 7.49 -28.69
C LYS A 5 -0.54 6.59 -28.01
N SER A 6 -0.27 6.17 -26.79
CA SER A 6 -1.23 5.48 -25.93
C SER A 6 -2.50 6.33 -25.78
N LYS A 7 -3.68 5.73 -25.99
CA LYS A 7 -4.98 6.37 -25.73
C LYS A 7 -5.31 6.45 -24.23
N LYS A 8 -4.50 5.83 -23.37
CA LYS A 8 -4.71 5.84 -21.92
C LYS A 8 -4.19 7.15 -21.33
N MET A 9 -4.92 7.68 -20.35
CA MET A 9 -4.50 8.87 -19.60
C MET A 9 -3.18 8.58 -18.89
N GLN A 10 -2.14 9.35 -19.21
CA GLN A 10 -0.83 9.21 -18.57
C GLN A 10 -0.80 10.07 -17.30
N LEU A 11 -0.34 9.48 -16.20
CA LEU A 11 -0.11 10.18 -14.94
C LEU A 11 1.37 10.53 -14.83
N GLY A 12 1.68 11.82 -14.77
CA GLY A 12 3.02 12.31 -14.46
C GLY A 12 3.13 12.63 -12.98
N VAL A 13 4.08 12.01 -12.28
CA VAL A 13 4.30 12.23 -10.84
C VAL A 13 5.76 12.59 -10.59
N ARG A 14 5.99 13.58 -9.72
CA ARG A 14 7.33 13.91 -9.22
C ARG A 14 7.57 13.21 -7.90
N VAL A 15 8.72 12.55 -7.78
CA VAL A 15 9.15 11.85 -6.58
C VAL A 15 10.56 12.28 -6.21
N SER A 16 10.97 12.06 -4.96
CA SER A 16 12.36 12.22 -4.58
C SER A 16 13.24 11.22 -5.34
N ARG A 17 14.51 11.57 -5.54
CA ARG A 17 15.49 10.67 -6.16
C ARG A 17 15.61 9.35 -5.42
N GLU A 18 15.65 9.40 -4.09
CA GLU A 18 15.73 8.21 -3.23
C GLU A 18 14.55 7.26 -3.46
N LEU A 19 13.33 7.80 -3.55
CA LEU A 19 12.15 6.99 -3.82
C LEU A 19 12.19 6.39 -5.22
N TYR A 20 12.64 7.16 -6.23
CA TYR A 20 12.80 6.65 -7.59
C TYR A 20 13.77 5.46 -7.64
N GLU A 21 14.92 5.56 -6.98
CA GLU A 21 15.93 4.48 -6.94
C GLU A 21 15.38 3.22 -6.27
N LYS A 22 14.63 3.36 -5.16
CA LYS A 22 13.95 2.22 -4.51
C LYS A 22 12.94 1.54 -5.41
N VAL A 23 12.09 2.32 -6.09
CA VAL A 23 11.08 1.77 -7.00
C VAL A 23 11.73 1.08 -8.19
N ARG A 24 12.77 1.70 -8.75
CA ARG A 24 13.53 1.15 -9.87
C ARG A 24 14.13 -0.22 -9.54
N ALA A 25 14.70 -0.37 -8.35
CA ALA A 25 15.25 -1.65 -7.88
C ALA A 25 14.19 -2.76 -7.72
N MET A 26 12.91 -2.41 -7.50
CA MET A 26 11.82 -3.39 -7.43
C MET A 26 11.29 -3.81 -8.81
N THR A 27 11.61 -3.03 -9.85
CA THR A 27 11.13 -3.23 -11.23
C THR A 27 12.20 -3.74 -12.19
N GLU A 28 13.47 -3.70 -11.79
CA GLU A 28 14.61 -4.16 -12.58
C GLU A 28 15.23 -5.42 -11.94
N GLY A 29 15.57 -6.44 -12.74
CA GLY A 29 16.19 -7.69 -12.26
C GLY A 29 15.71 -8.93 -13.02
N GLU A 30 16.23 -10.11 -12.67
CA GLU A 30 15.81 -11.39 -13.28
C GLU A 30 14.40 -11.83 -12.86
N ASN A 31 13.92 -11.36 -11.69
CA ASN A 31 12.57 -11.63 -11.20
C ASN A 31 12.02 -10.42 -10.41
N PRO A 32 11.64 -9.33 -11.11
CA PRO A 32 11.19 -8.12 -10.45
C PRO A 32 9.83 -8.32 -9.78
N ALA A 33 9.60 -7.64 -8.65
CA ALA A 33 8.33 -7.69 -7.93
C ALA A 33 7.19 -7.01 -8.71
N PHE A 34 7.53 -6.09 -9.62
CA PHE A 34 6.59 -5.39 -10.49
C PHE A 34 7.16 -5.33 -11.91
N GLU A 35 6.30 -5.52 -12.92
CA GLU A 35 6.70 -5.50 -14.34
C GLU A 35 7.20 -4.13 -14.81
N SER A 36 6.71 -3.04 -14.19
CA SER A 36 7.15 -1.68 -14.47
C SER A 36 6.91 -0.72 -13.31
N ILE A 37 7.52 0.47 -13.40
CA ILE A 37 7.25 1.58 -12.47
C ILE A 37 5.77 1.97 -12.48
N SER A 38 5.12 1.91 -13.65
CA SER A 38 3.69 2.21 -13.77
C SER A 38 2.85 1.20 -13.00
N ASP A 39 3.20 -0.10 -13.05
CA ASP A 39 2.47 -1.14 -12.35
C ASP A 39 2.61 -1.01 -10.84
N TYR A 40 3.81 -0.68 -10.36
CA TYR A 40 4.04 -0.32 -8.96
C TYR A 40 3.15 0.86 -8.52
N LEU A 41 3.14 1.95 -9.30
CA LEU A 41 2.34 3.14 -8.98
C LEU A 41 0.84 2.82 -8.97
N THR A 42 0.35 2.05 -9.94
CA THR A 42 -1.04 1.62 -9.98
C THR A 42 -1.38 0.77 -8.76
N PHE A 43 -0.53 -0.18 -8.38
CA PHE A 43 -0.72 -0.99 -7.18
C PHE A 43 -0.83 -0.12 -5.92
N VAL A 44 0.12 0.79 -5.69
CA VAL A 44 0.13 1.66 -4.50
C VAL A 44 -1.09 2.57 -4.45
N ILE A 45 -1.46 3.19 -5.56
CA ILE A 45 -2.64 4.07 -5.63
C ILE A 45 -3.92 3.26 -5.34
N THR A 46 -4.04 2.07 -5.93
CA THR A 46 -5.24 1.23 -5.74
C THR A 46 -5.35 0.74 -4.31
N ALA A 47 -4.24 0.32 -3.70
CA ALA A 47 -4.19 -0.07 -2.29
C ALA A 47 -4.56 1.11 -1.37
N ASP A 48 -4.07 2.32 -1.66
CA ASP A 48 -4.41 3.51 -0.90
C ASP A 48 -5.90 3.88 -1.04
N LEU A 49 -6.44 3.85 -2.26
CA LEU A 49 -7.86 4.08 -2.51
C LEU A 49 -8.74 3.06 -1.79
N ALA A 50 -8.40 1.78 -1.87
CA ALA A 50 -9.11 0.72 -1.16
C ALA A 50 -9.09 0.94 0.37
N ARG A 51 -7.95 1.35 0.94
CA ARG A 51 -7.88 1.72 2.37
C ARG A 51 -8.79 2.90 2.70
N ARG A 52 -8.80 3.96 1.89
CA ARG A 52 -9.65 5.14 2.11
C ARG A 52 -11.14 4.80 2.00
N GLU A 53 -11.53 4.01 1.00
CA GLU A 53 -12.92 3.56 0.82
C GLU A 53 -13.38 2.61 1.93
N SER A 54 -12.48 1.75 2.41
CA SER A 54 -12.79 0.83 3.50
C SER A 54 -13.08 1.52 4.83
N GLY A 55 -12.76 2.82 4.98
CA GLY A 55 -12.97 3.60 6.21
C GLY A 55 -12.22 3.05 7.44
N LEU A 56 -11.45 1.98 7.26
CA LEU A 56 -10.82 1.22 8.32
C LEU A 56 -9.48 1.85 8.61
N ASN A 57 -9.46 2.63 9.70
CA ASN A 57 -8.22 3.02 10.35
C ASN A 57 -7.45 1.73 10.66
N VAL A 58 -6.29 1.52 10.04
CA VAL A 58 -5.48 0.31 10.24
C VAL A 58 -5.24 0.06 11.73
N THR A 59 -5.04 1.14 12.48
CA THR A 59 -4.95 1.15 13.94
C THR A 59 -6.20 0.57 14.63
N ALA A 60 -7.40 0.83 14.10
CA ALA A 60 -8.63 0.26 14.64
C ALA A 60 -8.77 -1.24 14.32
N GLN A 61 -8.30 -1.71 13.17
CA GLN A 61 -8.26 -3.15 12.87
C GLN A 61 -7.25 -3.88 13.75
N GLU A 62 -6.06 -3.32 13.93
CA GLU A 62 -5.06 -3.87 14.84
C GLU A 62 -5.57 -3.89 16.29
N MET A 63 -6.27 -2.83 16.73
CA MET A 63 -6.92 -2.80 18.03
C MET A 63 -8.03 -3.84 18.18
N ILE A 64 -8.89 -4.02 17.15
CA ILE A 64 -9.94 -5.05 17.18
C ILE A 64 -9.31 -6.44 17.23
N ALA A 65 -8.28 -6.71 16.44
CA ALA A 65 -7.56 -7.99 16.48
C ALA A 65 -6.89 -8.23 17.84
N LEU A 66 -6.40 -7.17 18.50
CA LEU A 66 -5.85 -7.26 19.87
C LEU A 66 -6.92 -7.60 20.91
N LEU A 67 -8.17 -7.19 20.70
CA LEU A 67 -9.29 -7.50 21.60
C LEU A 67 -9.75 -8.96 21.49
N ASP A 68 -9.43 -9.63 20.37
CA ASP A 68 -9.66 -11.07 20.19
C ASP A 68 -8.63 -11.94 20.94
N ASP A 69 -7.53 -11.36 21.45
CA ASP A 69 -6.61 -12.06 22.35
C ASP A 69 -7.29 -12.27 23.73
N PRO A 70 -7.44 -13.52 24.19
CA PRO A 70 -8.06 -13.82 25.47
C PRO A 70 -7.39 -13.15 26.67
N ALA A 71 -6.06 -12.96 26.63
CA ALA A 71 -5.31 -12.33 27.70
C ALA A 71 -5.62 -10.82 27.80
N VAL A 72 -5.70 -10.15 26.65
CA VAL A 72 -6.07 -8.73 26.55
C VAL A 72 -7.52 -8.54 26.98
N SER A 73 -8.43 -9.39 26.50
CA SER A 73 -9.85 -9.36 26.88
C SER A 73 -10.07 -9.57 28.38
N SER A 74 -9.34 -10.52 28.99
CA SER A 74 -9.40 -10.76 30.43
C SER A 74 -8.90 -9.54 31.22
N ARG A 75 -7.80 -8.92 30.79
CA ARG A 75 -7.23 -7.77 31.47
C ARG A 75 -8.12 -6.53 31.40
N LEU A 76 -8.79 -6.31 30.27
CA LEU A 76 -9.80 -5.26 30.12
C LEU A 76 -10.99 -5.46 31.04
N LYS A 77 -11.48 -6.70 31.18
CA LYS A 77 -12.58 -7.03 32.10
C LYS A 77 -12.23 -6.78 33.57
N GLU A 78 -10.96 -6.94 33.95
CA GLU A 78 -10.48 -6.60 35.30
C GLU A 78 -10.45 -5.09 35.55
N LEU A 79 -10.09 -4.29 34.55
CA LEU A 79 -9.96 -2.84 34.66
C LEU A 79 -11.30 -2.10 34.58
N LEU A 80 -12.32 -2.70 33.98
CA LEU A 80 -13.66 -2.14 33.83
C LEU A 80 -14.63 -2.57 34.95
N LYS A 81 -14.13 -3.25 35.97
CA LYS A 81 -14.83 -3.54 37.24
C LYS A 81 -14.63 -2.42 38.24
#